data_AF-A0A1V6AIV7-F1
#
_entry.id   AF-A0A1V6AIV7-F1
#
_cell.length_a   1.000
_cell.length_b   1.000
_cell.length_c   1.000
_cell.angle_alpha   90.00
_cell.angle_beta   90.00
_cell.angle_gamma   90.00
#
_symmetry.space_group_name_H-M   'P 1'
#
loop_
_entity.id
_entity.type
_entity.pdbx_description
1 polymer ?
#
loop_
_entity_poly.entity_id
_entity_poly.type
_entity_poly.pdbx_seq_one_letter_code
_entity_poly.pdbx_strand_id
1 'polypeptide(L)'
;MNTVYKFENIYANNVYFDLSDDVSYTWVNRYSQKSGLCKMEITYFIKNQHGDYERYDTCNTERAYSDKQILDVAEKSGFELVDMLDDLLFEKPKKDSQRKFIILMKK
;
A
#
# COMPACT_ATOMS: atom_id res chain seq x y z
N MET A 1 -0.12 7.85 -1.70
CA MET A 1 1.01 6.89 -1.63
C MET A 1 1.03 6.23 -0.25
N ASN A 2 1.26 4.91 -0.17
CA ASN A 2 1.52 4.23 1.10
C ASN A 2 2.87 4.70 1.68
N THR A 3 2.94 4.89 2.99
CA THR A 3 4.18 5.35 3.66
C THR A 3 5.11 4.18 3.99
N VAL A 4 6.39 4.47 4.20
CA VAL A 4 7.37 3.51 4.74
C VAL A 4 6.88 2.92 6.07
N TYR A 5 6.28 3.74 6.93
CA TYR A 5 5.69 3.28 8.19
C TYR A 5 4.66 2.16 7.99
N LYS A 6 3.78 2.30 6.99
CA LYS A 6 2.79 1.25 6.67
C LYS A 6 3.47 -0.04 6.25
N PHE A 7 4.48 0.01 5.39
CA PHE A 7 5.20 -1.19 4.97
C PHE A 7 5.95 -1.88 6.12
N GLU A 8 6.53 -1.10 7.03
CA GLU A 8 7.35 -1.62 8.14
C GLU A 8 6.54 -2.14 9.32
N ASN A 9 5.38 -1.54 9.60
CA ASN A 9 4.63 -1.80 10.83
C ASN A 9 3.25 -2.42 10.59
N ILE A 10 2.62 -2.10 9.44
CA ILE A 10 1.27 -2.56 9.13
C ILE A 10 1.32 -3.76 8.18
N TYR A 11 1.92 -3.63 7.00
CA TYR A 11 2.06 -4.78 6.09
C TYR A 11 3.11 -5.77 6.61
N ALA A 12 4.34 -5.32 6.85
CA ALA A 12 5.41 -6.08 7.48
C ALA A 12 5.44 -7.56 7.03
N ASN A 13 5.37 -8.49 7.98
CA ASN A 13 5.16 -9.92 7.74
C ASN A 13 3.77 -10.37 8.24
N ASN A 14 2.79 -9.48 8.21
CA ASN A 14 1.44 -9.75 8.70
C ASN A 14 0.60 -10.51 7.67
N VAL A 15 -0.33 -11.30 8.19
CA VAL A 15 -1.35 -12.01 7.42
C VAL A 15 -2.72 -11.43 7.78
N TYR A 16 -3.49 -11.10 6.76
CA TYR A 16 -4.88 -10.68 6.88
C TYR A 16 -5.77 -11.75 6.27
N PHE A 17 -6.97 -11.91 6.81
CA PHE A 17 -7.96 -12.81 6.22
C PHE A 17 -9.35 -12.32 6.54
N ASP A 18 -10.29 -12.68 5.67
CA ASP A 18 -11.71 -12.60 5.90
C ASP A 18 -12.31 -13.96 5.52
N LEU A 19 -13.23 -14.46 6.34
CA LEU A 19 -13.89 -15.75 6.16
C LEU A 19 -15.40 -15.56 6.08
N SER A 20 -15.83 -14.68 5.17
CA SER A 20 -17.24 -14.45 4.87
C SER A 20 -17.76 -15.45 3.83
N ASP A 21 -19.07 -15.68 3.84
CA ASP A 21 -19.73 -16.65 2.96
C ASP A 21 -19.70 -16.26 1.48
N ASP A 22 -19.72 -14.97 1.15
CA ASP A 22 -19.73 -14.52 -0.24
C ASP A 22 -18.31 -14.44 -0.81
N VAL A 23 -17.37 -13.94 0.00
CA VAL A 23 -15.96 -13.80 -0.37
C VAL A 23 -15.08 -14.08 0.84
N SER A 24 -14.33 -15.16 0.79
CA SER A 24 -13.27 -15.46 1.75
C SER A 24 -11.91 -15.21 1.13
N TYR A 25 -10.94 -14.70 1.88
CA TYR A 25 -9.58 -14.53 1.37
C TYR A 25 -8.51 -14.63 2.44
N THR A 26 -7.30 -14.97 2.02
CA THR A 26 -6.08 -14.83 2.81
C THR A 26 -5.11 -13.93 2.07
N TRP A 27 -4.56 -12.93 2.75
CA TRP A 27 -3.59 -11.97 2.25
C TRP A 27 -2.32 -12.05 3.10
N VAL A 28 -1.26 -12.59 2.51
CA VAL A 28 0.06 -12.75 3.14
C VAL A 28 1.01 -11.67 2.64
N ASN A 29 1.60 -10.91 3.57
CA ASN A 29 2.62 -9.90 3.26
C ASN A 29 4.01 -10.43 3.58
N ARG A 30 4.98 -10.09 2.73
CA ARG A 30 6.42 -10.27 2.99
C ARG A 30 7.15 -9.00 2.61
N TYR A 31 7.58 -8.23 3.60
CA TYR A 31 8.34 -7.00 3.40
C TYR A 31 9.84 -7.22 3.61
N SER A 32 10.66 -6.68 2.71
CA SER A 32 12.11 -6.65 2.84
C SER A 32 12.59 -5.21 3.02
N GLN A 33 13.05 -4.85 4.22
CA GLN A 33 13.66 -3.55 4.48
C GLN A 33 14.85 -3.25 3.57
N LYS A 34 15.67 -4.28 3.23
CA LYS A 34 16.85 -4.12 2.37
C LYS A 34 16.48 -3.62 0.97
N SER A 35 15.43 -4.16 0.38
CA SER A 35 14.99 -3.78 -0.98
C SER A 35 13.90 -2.71 -0.97
N GLY A 36 13.23 -2.49 0.17
CA GLY A 36 12.02 -1.69 0.27
C GLY A 36 10.81 -2.31 -0.45
N LEU A 37 10.84 -3.60 -0.80
CA LEU A 37 9.76 -4.27 -1.52
C LEU A 37 8.85 -5.06 -0.58
N CYS A 38 7.54 -4.94 -0.78
CA CYS A 38 6.50 -5.71 -0.10
C CYS A 38 5.79 -6.59 -1.13
N LYS A 39 5.95 -7.92 -1.01
CA LYS A 39 5.20 -8.90 -1.79
C LYS A 39 3.91 -9.23 -1.05
N MET A 40 2.79 -9.17 -1.76
CA MET A 40 1.44 -9.37 -1.24
C MET A 40 0.79 -10.49 -2.04
N GLU A 41 0.63 -11.65 -1.41
CA GLU A 41 0.01 -12.83 -2.01
C GLU A 41 -1.40 -12.94 -1.46
N ILE A 42 -2.41 -12.80 -2.32
CA ILE A 42 -3.82 -12.88 -1.91
C ILE A 42 -4.49 -14.02 -2.64
N THR A 43 -5.02 -14.97 -1.87
CA THR A 43 -5.86 -16.06 -2.35
C THR A 43 -7.29 -15.75 -1.96
N TYR A 44 -8.16 -15.58 -2.95
CA TYR A 44 -9.60 -15.41 -2.79
C TYR A 44 -10.31 -16.74 -3.04
N PHE A 45 -11.42 -16.92 -2.34
CA PHE A 45 -12.45 -17.91 -2.58
C PHE A 45 -13.76 -17.14 -2.72
N ILE A 46 -14.29 -17.05 -3.94
CA ILE A 46 -15.50 -16.28 -4.26
C ILE A 46 -16.63 -17.26 -4.51
N LYS A 47 -17.73 -17.12 -3.78
CA LYS A 47 -18.91 -17.98 -3.95
C LYS A 47 -19.61 -17.63 -5.26
N ASN A 48 -19.86 -18.63 -6.09
CA ASN A 48 -20.60 -18.47 -7.32
C ASN A 48 -22.12 -18.68 -7.11
N GLN A 49 -22.88 -18.45 -8.16
CA GLN A 49 -24.34 -18.58 -8.17
C GLN A 49 -24.85 -20.03 -7.95
N HIS A 50 -23.98 -21.04 -8.05
CA HIS A 50 -24.31 -22.43 -7.73
C HIS A 50 -24.02 -22.80 -6.27
N GLY A 51 -23.39 -21.91 -5.50
CA GLY A 51 -23.04 -22.12 -4.10
C GLY A 51 -21.64 -22.71 -3.88
N ASP A 52 -20.90 -23.00 -4.95
CA ASP A 52 -19.50 -23.43 -4.89
C ASP A 52 -18.56 -22.23 -4.80
N TYR A 53 -17.32 -22.45 -4.33
CA TYR A 53 -16.29 -21.41 -4.30
C TYR A 53 -15.30 -21.57 -5.44
N GLU A 54 -15.02 -20.46 -6.12
CA GLU A 54 -13.96 -20.35 -7.11
C GLU A 54 -12.72 -19.70 -6.48
N ARG A 55 -11.56 -20.33 -6.68
CA ARG A 55 -10.29 -19.84 -6.14
C ARG A 55 -9.60 -18.92 -7.14
N TYR A 56 -9.15 -17.76 -6.65
CA TYR A 56 -8.35 -16.80 -7.42
C TYR A 56 -7.09 -16.43 -6.65
N ASP A 57 -5.93 -16.65 -7.25
CA ASP A 57 -4.64 -16.25 -6.67
C ASP A 57 -4.12 -14.99 -7.37
N THR A 58 -3.73 -14.01 -6.57
CA THR A 58 -3.12 -12.75 -7.05
C THR A 58 -1.83 -12.49 -6.30
N CYS A 59 -0.88 -11.86 -6.97
CA CYS A 59 0.39 -11.48 -6.38
C CYS A 59 0.76 -10.06 -6.81
N ASN A 60 0.77 -9.15 -5.84
CA ASN A 60 1.15 -7.75 -6.06
C ASN A 60 2.49 -7.47 -5.37
N THR A 61 3.30 -6.58 -5.96
CA THR A 61 4.53 -6.10 -5.32
C THR A 61 4.50 -4.58 -5.28
N GLU A 62 4.63 -4.01 -4.09
CA GLU A 62 4.74 -2.57 -3.87
C GLU A 62 6.13 -2.22 -3.34
N ARG A 63 6.57 -0.97 -3.57
CA ARG A 63 7.83 -0.45 -3.03
C ARG A 63 7.57 0.71 -2.07
N ALA A 64 8.21 0.64 -0.91
CA ALA A 64 8.26 1.69 0.09
C ALA A 64 9.24 2.81 -0.34
N TYR A 65 8.76 3.78 -1.11
CA TYR A 65 9.55 4.98 -1.42
C TYR A 65 9.52 5.96 -0.25
N SER A 66 10.69 6.49 0.13
CA SER A 66 10.79 7.56 1.12
C SER A 66 10.37 8.91 0.51
N ASP A 67 10.01 9.86 1.37
CA ASP A 67 9.66 11.21 0.92
C ASP A 67 10.80 11.86 0.15
N LYS A 68 12.03 11.71 0.66
CA LYS A 68 13.22 12.20 -0.03
C LYS A 68 13.31 11.64 -1.46
N GLN A 69 13.13 10.33 -1.65
CA GLN A 69 13.20 9.73 -2.99
C GLN A 69 12.16 10.30 -3.95
N ILE A 70 10.92 10.49 -3.49
CA ILE A 70 9.84 11.04 -4.32
C ILE A 70 10.10 12.51 -4.64
N LEU A 71 10.49 13.30 -3.64
CA LEU A 71 10.76 14.73 -3.81
C LEU A 71 11.97 14.99 -4.71
N ASP A 72 13.05 14.19 -4.56
CA ASP A 72 14.24 14.27 -5.41
C ASP A 72 13.89 13.98 -6.89
N VAL A 73 12.96 13.04 -7.16
CA VAL A 73 12.49 12.73 -8.52
C VAL A 73 11.55 13.81 -9.05
N ALA A 74 10.67 14.34 -8.21
CA ALA A 74 9.76 15.42 -8.57
C ALA A 74 10.52 16.68 -8.98
N GLU A 75 11.51 17.09 -8.19
CA GLU A 75 12.35 18.25 -8.47
C GLU A 75 13.10 18.11 -9.80
N LYS A 76 13.74 16.96 -10.04
CA LYS A 76 14.42 16.66 -11.31
C LYS A 76 13.49 16.66 -12.50
N SER A 77 12.20 16.42 -12.26
CA SER A 77 11.14 16.42 -13.27
C SER A 77 10.50 17.80 -13.46
N GLY A 78 11.02 18.85 -12.81
CA GLY A 78 10.53 20.22 -12.91
C GLY A 78 9.27 20.51 -12.08
N PHE A 79 9.03 19.72 -11.02
CA PHE A 79 7.95 19.97 -10.08
C PHE A 79 8.48 20.53 -8.77
N GLU A 80 7.63 21.24 -8.04
CA GLU A 80 7.85 21.66 -6.66
C GLU A 80 6.76 21.13 -5.74
N LEU A 81 7.12 20.93 -4.48
CA LEU A 81 6.19 20.47 -3.45
C LEU A 81 5.32 21.63 -2.98
N VAL A 82 4.00 21.49 -3.18
CA VAL A 82 3.01 22.43 -2.63
C VAL A 82 2.63 22.00 -1.22
N ASP A 83 2.26 20.73 -1.06
CA ASP A 83 1.81 20.21 0.23
C ASP A 83 1.93 18.68 0.31
N MET A 84 1.93 18.15 1.54
CA MET A 84 1.67 16.76 1.85
C MET A 84 0.58 16.66 2.91
N LEU A 85 -0.41 15.80 2.67
CA LEU A 85 -1.56 15.60 3.55
C LEU A 85 -1.64 14.16 4.06
N ASP A 86 -2.07 14.00 5.31
CA ASP A 86 -2.26 12.71 5.99
C ASP A 86 -3.58 12.06 5.57
N ASP A 87 -3.52 11.05 4.70
CA ASP A 87 -4.66 10.33 4.13
C ASP A 87 -5.96 11.16 3.94
N LEU A 88 -7.03 10.84 4.68
CA LEU A 88 -8.34 11.53 4.60
C LEU A 88 -8.45 12.74 5.55
N LEU A 89 -7.33 13.20 6.11
CA LEU A 89 -7.22 14.38 6.94
C LEU A 89 -6.60 15.52 6.13
N PHE A 90 -7.16 16.71 6.28
CA PHE A 90 -6.55 17.95 5.77
C PHE A 90 -5.42 18.44 6.70
N GLU A 91 -4.59 17.53 7.20
CA GLU A 91 -3.49 17.77 8.14
C GLU A 91 -2.16 17.28 7.56
N LYS A 92 -1.04 17.74 8.11
CA LYS A 92 0.29 17.25 7.72
C LYS A 92 0.49 15.78 8.18
N PRO A 93 1.16 14.93 7.38
CA PRO A 93 1.53 13.57 7.77
C PRO A 93 2.34 13.54 9.07
N LYS A 94 1.94 12.63 9.95
CA LYS A 94 2.64 12.23 11.16
C LYS A 94 3.61 11.08 10.85
N LYS A 95 4.41 10.70 11.84
CA LYS A 95 5.40 9.62 11.69
C LYS A 95 4.77 8.25 11.47
N ASP A 96 3.56 8.07 11.99
CA ASP A 96 2.76 6.85 11.96
C ASP A 96 1.65 6.87 10.89
N SER A 97 1.56 7.95 10.09
CA SER A 97 0.62 8.00 8.97
C SER A 97 0.86 6.83 8.04
N GLN A 98 -0.19 6.09 7.70
CA GLN A 98 -0.09 4.92 6.83
C GLN A 98 -0.15 5.29 5.35
N ARG A 99 -0.82 6.39 5.03
CA ARG A 99 -0.99 6.90 3.68
C ARG A 99 -0.87 8.41 3.68
N LYS A 100 -0.32 8.95 2.60
CA LYS A 100 -0.23 10.39 2.37
C LYS A 100 -0.54 10.77 0.94
N PHE A 101 -1.05 11.97 0.77
CA PHE A 101 -1.19 12.63 -0.52
C PHE A 101 -0.05 13.62 -0.69
N ILE A 102 0.57 13.63 -1.87
CA ILE A 102 1.65 14.56 -2.20
C ILE A 102 1.13 15.44 -3.33
N ILE A 103 1.08 16.74 -3.09
CA ILE A 103 0.57 17.74 -4.02
C ILE A 103 1.78 18.45 -4.62
N LEU A 104 1.95 18.29 -5.93
CA LEU A 104 3.06 18.85 -6.69
C LEU A 104 2.53 19.85 -7.72
N MET A 105 3.27 20.94 -7.93
CA MET A 105 3.00 21.90 -8.99
C MET A 105 4.15 21.90 -9.97
N LYS A 106 3.84 21.97 -11.27
CA LYS A 106 4.87 22.12 -12.29
C LYS A 106 5.40 23.56 -12.25
N LYS A 107 6.73 23.70 -12.24
CA LYS A 107 7.40 24.99 -12.37
C LYS A 107 7.13 25.63 -13.74
#